data_AF-A0A0X3NMN0-F1
#
_entry.id   AF-A0A0X3NMN0-F1
#
_cell.length_a   1.000
_cell.length_b   1.000
_cell.length_c   1.000
_cell.angle_alpha   90.00
_cell.angle_beta   90.00
_cell.angle_gamma   90.00
#
_symmetry.space_group_name_H-M   'P 1'
#
loop_
_entity.id
_entity.type
_entity.pdbx_description
1 polymer ?
#
loop_
_entity_poly.entity_id
_entity_poly.type
_entity_poly.pdbx_seq_one_letter_code
_entity_poly.pdbx_strand_id
1 'polypeptide(L)'
;MSGQKKSENFQIWDKLTDIFDGGPRNLLNYLHPGQIVLLVIFAISLLGSLLIGMFTLRKFIKDRNVQAPSRLTELCWNTTQLGLIFTFIVLCDTGKIGWITQNAYSWPRFVTLIGIFLLLGLLTVRKNTKPDLLDVNITTEIKGWMQVSILVYHYINAYNVLPIFIVIRLFVTMYVTLSAYGHFCYFWKKNYLQGDEMLKHSICKRAWICLKQIIYRYIQVLFRMNFLVILLCVVFRKTYMKYYFVPLITTAYTLSAATMTVWVLLLFFLESSCSQHLKTMNVSASNSSVRGQVKAVRNFVELYRKDICFLVVLSAATLYSHLLHKSAYLFSLTFFKR
;
A
#
# COMPACT_ATOMS: atom_id res chain seq x y z
N MET A 1 48.55 -37.37 -6.37
CA MET A 1 47.50 -36.36 -6.68
C MET A 1 46.06 -36.79 -6.32
N SER A 2 45.78 -38.01 -5.83
CA SER A 2 44.41 -38.42 -5.44
C SER A 2 44.05 -38.13 -3.97
N GLY A 3 45.03 -38.00 -3.07
CA GLY A 3 44.80 -37.78 -1.63
C GLY A 3 44.39 -36.35 -1.25
N GLN A 4 44.97 -35.33 -1.90
CA GLN A 4 44.67 -33.91 -1.62
C GLN A 4 43.24 -33.52 -2.02
N LYS A 5 42.78 -34.00 -3.19
CA LYS A 5 41.41 -33.72 -3.68
C LYS A 5 40.32 -34.38 -2.82
N LYS A 6 40.66 -35.46 -2.11
CA LYS A 6 39.75 -36.15 -1.19
C LYS A 6 39.67 -35.42 0.16
N SER A 7 40.76 -34.80 0.63
CA SER A 7 40.77 -34.02 1.87
C SER A 7 40.09 -32.65 1.72
N GLU A 8 40.22 -31.99 0.57
CA GLU A 8 39.50 -30.73 0.30
C GLU A 8 37.99 -30.92 0.21
N ASN A 9 37.53 -31.98 -0.48
CA ASN A 9 36.11 -32.30 -0.54
C ASN A 9 35.55 -32.64 0.85
N PHE A 10 36.29 -33.39 1.68
CA PHE A 10 35.87 -33.72 3.04
C PHE A 10 35.75 -32.46 3.92
N GLN A 11 36.68 -31.51 3.81
CA GLN A 11 36.60 -30.22 4.52
C GLN A 11 35.43 -29.33 4.10
N ILE A 12 35.02 -29.39 2.82
CA ILE A 12 33.86 -28.65 2.32
C ILE A 12 32.56 -29.31 2.81
N TRP A 13 32.50 -30.64 2.81
CA TRP A 13 31.35 -31.38 3.32
C TRP A 13 31.18 -31.19 4.84
N ASP A 14 32.26 -31.22 5.63
CA ASP A 14 32.22 -30.94 7.07
C ASP A 14 31.79 -29.50 7.38
N LYS A 15 32.23 -28.52 6.57
CA LYS A 15 31.75 -27.13 6.69
C LYS A 15 30.28 -26.97 6.32
N LEU A 16 29.74 -27.81 5.42
CA LEU A 16 28.34 -27.78 5.02
C LEU A 16 27.45 -28.50 6.03
N THR A 17 27.90 -29.61 6.61
CA THR A 17 27.17 -30.30 7.69
C THR A 17 27.15 -29.46 8.97
N ASP A 18 28.24 -28.75 9.33
CA ASP A 18 28.23 -27.79 10.45
C ASP A 18 27.25 -26.60 10.28
N ILE A 19 26.88 -26.26 9.04
CA ILE A 19 25.86 -25.24 8.72
C ILE A 19 24.43 -25.79 8.88
N PHE A 20 24.25 -27.10 8.70
CA PHE A 20 22.95 -27.78 8.79
C PHE A 20 22.67 -28.36 10.18
N ASP A 21 23.68 -28.84 10.91
CA ASP A 21 23.52 -29.66 12.13
C ASP A 21 23.62 -28.92 13.47
N GLY A 22 23.45 -27.59 13.53
CA GLY A 22 23.27 -26.94 14.84
C GLY A 22 24.53 -26.40 15.50
N GLY A 23 25.64 -26.22 14.77
CA GLY A 23 26.87 -25.68 15.34
C GLY A 23 26.68 -24.26 15.90
N PRO A 24 27.60 -23.74 16.73
CA PRO A 24 27.56 -22.39 17.31
C PRO A 24 27.59 -21.25 16.27
N ARG A 25 27.72 -21.59 14.98
CA ARG A 25 27.60 -20.73 13.79
C ARG A 25 26.36 -21.06 12.93
N ASN A 26 25.32 -21.65 13.50
CA ASN A 26 24.03 -21.75 12.84
C ASN A 26 23.48 -20.34 12.63
N LEU A 27 23.68 -19.81 11.42
CA LEU A 27 23.13 -18.54 10.98
C LEU A 27 21.60 -18.53 11.15
N LEU A 28 20.97 -19.71 11.05
CA LEU A 28 19.55 -19.97 11.30
C LEU A 28 19.11 -19.72 12.75
N ASN A 29 19.97 -19.89 13.76
CA ASN A 29 19.62 -19.63 15.16
C ASN A 29 19.66 -18.13 15.51
N TYR A 30 20.35 -17.31 14.71
CA TYR A 30 20.36 -15.84 14.85
C TYR A 30 19.28 -15.15 14.00
N LEU A 31 18.67 -15.88 13.06
CA LEU A 31 17.58 -15.39 12.22
C LEU A 31 16.26 -15.42 13.00
N HIS A 32 15.52 -14.32 12.98
CA HIS A 32 14.21 -14.26 13.63
C HIS A 32 13.24 -15.20 12.90
N PRO A 33 12.25 -15.83 13.58
CA PRO A 33 11.30 -16.75 12.94
C PRO A 33 10.64 -16.18 11.67
N GLY A 34 10.35 -14.88 11.63
CA GLY A 34 9.81 -14.21 10.45
C GLY A 34 10.74 -14.20 9.22
N GLN A 35 12.07 -14.07 9.42
CA GLN A 35 13.05 -14.13 8.35
C GLN A 35 13.22 -15.56 7.81
N ILE A 36 13.17 -16.55 8.71
CA ILE A 36 13.23 -17.97 8.35
C ILE A 36 12.02 -18.34 7.48
N VAL A 37 10.81 -17.94 7.88
CA VAL A 37 9.59 -18.19 7.09
C VAL A 37 9.70 -17.57 5.70
N LEU A 38 10.19 -16.33 5.60
CA LEU A 38 10.33 -15.67 4.30
C LEU A 38 11.37 -16.36 3.40
N LEU A 39 12.49 -16.79 3.97
CA LEU A 39 13.54 -17.50 3.26
C LEU A 39 13.06 -18.87 2.77
N VAL A 40 12.27 -19.58 3.58
CA VAL A 40 11.60 -20.83 3.20
C VAL A 40 10.62 -20.60 2.05
N ILE A 41 9.80 -19.55 2.11
CA ILE A 41 8.85 -19.20 1.03
C ILE A 41 9.61 -18.91 -0.28
N PHE A 42 10.68 -18.12 -0.23
CA PHE A 42 11.49 -17.83 -1.42
C PHE A 42 12.21 -19.06 -1.96
N ALA A 43 12.70 -19.95 -1.08
CA ALA A 43 13.35 -21.20 -1.48
C ALA A 43 12.37 -22.17 -2.15
N ILE A 44 11.18 -22.38 -1.56
CA ILE A 44 10.12 -23.23 -2.13
C ILE A 44 9.67 -22.66 -3.49
N SER A 45 9.52 -21.34 -3.57
CA SER A 45 9.14 -20.67 -4.82
C SER A 45 10.19 -20.81 -5.90
N LEU A 46 11.47 -20.65 -5.56
CA LEU A 46 12.60 -20.84 -6.46
C LEU A 46 12.63 -22.28 -6.99
N LEU A 47 12.53 -23.26 -6.09
CA LEU A 47 12.49 -24.68 -6.45
C LEU A 47 11.29 -24.99 -7.37
N GLY A 48 10.10 -24.50 -7.02
CA GLY A 48 8.89 -24.63 -7.84
C GLY A 48 9.05 -24.02 -9.24
N SER A 49 9.63 -22.83 -9.34
CA SER A 49 9.88 -22.16 -10.62
C SER A 49 10.91 -22.90 -11.49
N LEU A 50 11.95 -23.48 -10.89
CA LEU A 50 12.95 -24.28 -11.59
C LEU A 50 12.38 -25.62 -12.09
N LEU A 51 11.65 -26.34 -11.23
CA LEU A 51 11.03 -27.62 -11.59
C LEU A 51 9.97 -27.46 -12.70
N ILE A 52 9.10 -26.44 -12.57
CA ILE A 52 8.08 -26.14 -13.58
C ILE A 52 8.73 -25.61 -14.87
N GLY A 53 9.76 -24.77 -14.77
CA GLY A 53 10.53 -24.27 -15.91
C GLY A 53 11.19 -25.40 -16.71
N MET A 54 11.82 -26.36 -16.02
CA MET A 54 12.41 -27.55 -16.64
C MET A 54 11.36 -28.45 -17.30
N PHE A 55 10.18 -28.61 -16.68
CA PHE A 55 9.09 -29.41 -17.24
C PHE A 55 8.50 -28.77 -18.51
N THR A 56 8.28 -27.44 -18.49
CA THR A 56 7.80 -26.68 -19.65
C THR A 56 8.82 -26.69 -20.77
N LEU A 57 10.12 -26.54 -20.47
CA LEU A 57 11.20 -26.62 -21.46
C LEU A 57 11.28 -28.02 -22.10
N ARG A 58 11.11 -29.08 -21.30
CA ARG A 58 11.07 -30.47 -21.79
C ARG A 58 9.88 -30.73 -22.71
N LYS A 59 8.69 -30.23 -22.37
CA LYS A 59 7.50 -30.28 -23.24
C LYS A 59 7.64 -29.44 -24.50
N PHE A 60 8.28 -28.26 -24.40
CA PHE A 60 8.56 -27.41 -25.56
C PHE A 60 9.49 -28.10 -26.57
N ILE A 61 10.56 -28.74 -26.08
CA ILE A 61 11.50 -29.51 -26.92
C ILE A 61 10.79 -30.71 -27.56
N LYS A 62 9.87 -31.35 -26.86
CA LYS A 62 9.17 -32.56 -27.32
C LYS A 62 8.03 -32.29 -28.29
N ASP A 63 7.13 -31.35 -27.95
CA ASP A 63 5.84 -31.20 -28.63
C ASP A 63 5.73 -29.87 -29.41
N ARG A 64 6.74 -28.98 -29.36
CA ARG A 64 6.76 -27.63 -29.99
C ARG A 64 5.50 -26.78 -29.72
N ASN A 65 4.74 -27.13 -28.68
CA ASN A 65 3.47 -26.51 -28.35
C ASN A 65 3.58 -25.84 -26.99
N VAL A 66 3.45 -24.51 -26.97
CA VAL A 66 3.56 -23.70 -25.75
C VAL A 66 2.18 -23.58 -25.13
N GLN A 67 1.92 -24.40 -24.11
CA GLN A 67 0.71 -24.27 -23.32
C GLN A 67 0.82 -23.06 -22.38
N ALA A 68 -0.24 -22.26 -22.29
CA ALA A 68 -0.26 -21.07 -21.43
C ALA A 68 0.13 -21.42 -19.98
N PRO A 69 0.98 -20.61 -19.33
CA PRO A 69 1.45 -20.91 -17.98
C PRO A 69 0.28 -20.97 -16.99
N SER A 70 0.30 -21.94 -16.09
CA SER A 70 -0.70 -22.02 -15.03
C SER A 70 -0.55 -20.84 -14.06
N ARG A 71 -1.64 -20.41 -13.42
CA ARG A 71 -1.60 -19.34 -12.39
C ARG A 71 -0.60 -19.61 -11.27
N LEU A 72 -0.36 -20.89 -10.95
CA LEU A 72 0.63 -21.29 -9.96
C LEU A 72 2.07 -21.02 -10.46
N THR A 73 2.33 -21.27 -11.74
CA THR A 73 3.62 -20.98 -12.38
C THR A 73 3.93 -19.49 -12.35
N GLU A 74 2.96 -18.65 -12.68
CA GLU A 74 3.10 -17.19 -12.60
C GLU A 74 3.38 -16.73 -11.17
N LEU A 75 2.66 -17.30 -10.18
CA LEU A 75 2.86 -16.98 -8.77
C LEU A 75 4.26 -17.35 -8.28
N CYS A 76 4.73 -18.58 -8.59
CA CYS A 76 6.07 -19.03 -8.24
C CYS A 76 7.13 -18.14 -8.91
N TRP A 77 6.97 -17.82 -10.19
CA TRP A 77 7.93 -16.96 -10.89
C TRP A 77 8.02 -15.57 -10.26
N ASN A 78 6.88 -14.91 -10.02
CA ASN A 78 6.84 -13.58 -9.43
C ASN A 78 7.40 -13.56 -7.99
N THR A 79 7.13 -14.61 -7.21
CA THR A 79 7.64 -14.74 -5.84
C THR A 79 9.15 -14.99 -5.83
N THR A 80 9.67 -15.76 -6.80
CA THR A 80 11.12 -15.93 -6.99
C THR A 80 11.80 -14.62 -7.39
N GLN A 81 11.23 -13.87 -8.34
CA GLN A 81 11.75 -12.55 -8.71
C GLN A 81 11.80 -11.60 -7.50
N LEU A 82 10.75 -11.60 -6.68
CA LEU A 82 10.69 -10.82 -5.45
C LEU A 82 11.81 -11.24 -4.47
N GLY A 83 12.02 -12.54 -4.28
CA GLY A 83 13.08 -13.08 -3.42
C GLY A 83 14.49 -12.70 -3.89
N LEU A 84 14.74 -12.71 -5.21
CA LEU A 84 15.99 -12.25 -5.78
C LEU A 84 16.23 -10.75 -5.53
N ILE A 85 15.20 -9.91 -5.68
CA ILE A 85 15.27 -8.48 -5.39
C ILE A 85 15.62 -8.24 -3.92
N PHE A 86 14.96 -8.93 -2.99
CA PHE A 86 15.27 -8.81 -1.56
C PHE A 86 16.68 -9.29 -1.21
N THR A 87 17.13 -10.37 -1.84
CA THR A 87 18.51 -10.87 -1.68
C THR A 87 19.51 -9.81 -2.15
N PHE A 88 19.28 -9.21 -3.31
CA PHE A 88 20.10 -8.11 -3.82
C PHE A 88 20.13 -6.91 -2.85
N ILE A 89 18.96 -6.49 -2.36
CA ILE A 89 18.84 -5.39 -1.40
C ILE A 89 19.65 -5.66 -0.12
N VAL A 90 19.60 -6.89 0.43
CA VAL A 90 20.39 -7.27 1.62
C VAL A 90 21.89 -7.28 1.32
N LEU A 91 22.30 -7.73 0.13
CA LEU A 91 23.71 -7.71 -0.27
C LEU A 91 24.25 -6.27 -0.40
N CYS A 92 23.43 -5.34 -0.88
CA CYS A 92 23.76 -3.92 -0.93
C CYS A 92 23.83 -3.30 0.47
N ASP A 93 22.86 -3.59 1.35
CA ASP A 93 22.82 -3.04 2.72
C ASP A 93 23.99 -3.53 3.58
N THR A 94 24.40 -4.80 3.42
CA THR A 94 25.57 -5.37 4.11
C THR A 94 26.90 -4.84 3.60
N GLY A 95 26.91 -3.98 2.58
CA GLY A 95 28.13 -3.41 1.99
C GLY A 95 29.00 -4.42 1.26
N LYS A 96 28.51 -5.65 1.03
CA LYS A 96 29.23 -6.68 0.27
C LYS A 96 29.26 -6.36 -1.23
N ILE A 97 28.23 -5.67 -1.71
CA ILE A 97 28.07 -5.26 -3.11
C ILE A 97 27.69 -3.78 -3.13
N GLY A 98 28.69 -2.90 -3.22
CA GLY A 98 28.49 -1.45 -3.40
C GLY A 98 29.42 -0.58 -2.55
N TRP A 99 29.52 0.70 -2.93
CA TRP A 99 30.29 1.71 -2.21
C TRP A 99 29.38 2.37 -1.17
N ILE A 100 29.70 2.22 0.12
CA ILE A 100 28.99 2.90 1.21
C ILE A 100 29.34 4.39 1.10
N THR A 101 28.51 5.12 0.37
CA THR A 101 28.72 6.55 0.15
C THR A 101 28.02 7.30 1.27
N GLN A 102 28.77 8.01 2.11
CA GLN A 102 28.16 8.93 3.07
C GLN A 102 27.58 10.12 2.29
N ASN A 103 26.25 10.13 2.14
CA ASN A 103 25.56 11.18 1.40
C ASN A 103 25.50 12.46 2.24
N ALA A 104 26.52 13.31 2.10
CA ALA A 104 26.43 14.71 2.50
C ALA A 104 25.51 15.47 1.55
N TYR A 105 24.64 16.30 2.11
CA TYR A 105 23.73 17.14 1.33
C TYR A 105 24.54 18.10 0.43
N SER A 106 24.17 18.20 -0.84
CA SER A 106 24.72 19.18 -1.76
C SER A 106 23.64 19.69 -2.71
N TRP A 107 23.57 21.00 -2.84
CA TRP A 107 22.56 21.70 -3.65
C TRP A 107 22.56 21.25 -5.13
N PRO A 108 23.72 21.12 -5.80
CA PRO A 108 23.77 20.66 -7.19
C PRO A 108 23.23 19.23 -7.37
N ARG A 109 23.55 18.30 -6.47
CA ARG A 109 23.05 16.92 -6.56
C ARG A 109 21.53 16.85 -6.43
N PHE A 110 20.94 17.68 -5.56
CA PHE A 110 19.50 17.77 -5.40
C PHE A 110 18.81 18.26 -6.68
N VAL A 111 19.29 19.35 -7.26
CA VAL A 111 18.72 19.91 -8.50
C VAL A 111 18.91 18.96 -9.68
N THR A 112 20.08 18.34 -9.81
CA THR A 112 20.35 17.38 -10.88
C THR A 112 19.41 16.18 -10.80
N LEU A 113 19.19 15.61 -9.61
CA LEU A 113 18.28 14.47 -9.45
C LEU A 113 16.84 14.83 -9.77
N ILE A 114 16.34 15.97 -9.29
CA ILE A 114 15.00 16.47 -9.64
C ILE A 114 14.91 16.77 -11.14
N GLY A 115 15.94 17.39 -11.73
CA GLY A 115 15.99 17.72 -13.15
C GLY A 115 15.96 16.49 -14.06
N ILE A 116 16.65 15.41 -13.69
CA ILE A 116 16.60 14.13 -14.42
C ILE A 116 15.19 13.56 -14.40
N PHE A 117 14.54 13.50 -13.24
CA PHE A 117 13.16 13.01 -13.17
C PHE A 117 12.20 13.92 -13.92
N LEU A 118 12.40 15.24 -13.87
CA LEU A 118 11.61 16.22 -14.63
C LEU A 118 11.73 16.00 -16.14
N LEU A 119 12.95 15.79 -16.65
CA LEU A 119 13.21 15.49 -18.05
C LEU A 119 12.52 14.20 -18.48
N LEU A 120 12.66 13.12 -17.70
CA LEU A 120 11.96 11.85 -17.96
C LEU A 120 10.44 12.02 -17.95
N GLY A 121 9.91 12.85 -17.05
CA GLY A 121 8.50 13.24 -17.02
C GLY A 121 8.07 13.93 -18.30
N LEU A 122 8.81 14.95 -18.75
CA LEU A 122 8.54 15.67 -19.99
C LEU A 122 8.57 14.76 -21.24
N LEU A 123 9.52 13.83 -21.30
CA LEU A 123 9.62 12.87 -22.40
C LEU A 123 8.48 11.85 -22.43
N THR A 124 7.79 11.64 -21.31
CA THR A 124 6.71 10.65 -21.17
C THR A 124 5.31 11.27 -21.11
N VAL A 125 5.18 12.58 -21.37
CA VAL A 125 3.91 13.30 -21.38
C VAL A 125 2.98 12.72 -22.45
N ARG A 126 1.73 12.44 -22.04
CA ARG A 126 0.67 11.94 -22.92
C ARG A 126 -0.47 12.93 -22.97
N LYS A 127 -1.11 13.07 -24.14
CA LYS A 127 -2.32 13.91 -24.29
C LYS A 127 -3.48 13.32 -23.48
N ASN A 128 -4.17 14.18 -22.74
CA ASN A 128 -5.38 13.80 -22.02
C ASN A 128 -6.60 13.91 -22.95
N THR A 129 -7.36 12.82 -23.10
CA THR A 129 -8.51 12.74 -24.02
C THR A 129 -9.81 13.28 -23.43
N LYS A 130 -9.91 13.46 -22.10
CA LYS A 130 -11.09 14.00 -21.42
C LYS A 130 -10.67 14.99 -20.32
N PRO A 131 -10.43 16.27 -20.67
CA PRO A 131 -10.05 17.27 -19.68
C PRO A 131 -11.27 17.63 -18.82
N ASP A 132 -11.28 17.14 -17.59
CA ASP A 132 -12.15 17.62 -16.51
C ASP A 132 -11.26 18.28 -15.44
N LEU A 133 -11.80 19.22 -14.67
CA LEU A 133 -11.06 20.11 -13.74
C LEU A 133 -10.25 19.33 -12.67
N LEU A 134 -10.55 18.04 -12.46
CA LEU A 134 -9.84 17.12 -11.56
C LEU A 134 -9.78 15.71 -12.16
N ASP A 135 -9.23 15.57 -13.35
CA ASP A 135 -9.08 14.25 -13.95
C ASP A 135 -8.18 13.32 -13.12
N VAL A 136 -8.53 12.02 -13.13
CA VAL A 136 -7.79 10.97 -12.42
C VAL A 136 -6.35 10.90 -12.93
N ASN A 137 -6.14 11.09 -14.24
CA ASN A 137 -4.79 11.04 -14.80
C ASN A 137 -3.89 12.15 -14.22
N ILE A 138 -4.39 13.38 -14.17
CA ILE A 138 -3.66 14.52 -13.59
C ILE A 138 -3.38 14.28 -12.11
N THR A 139 -4.39 13.86 -11.34
CA THR A 139 -4.20 13.62 -9.90
C THR A 139 -3.26 12.45 -9.62
N THR A 140 -3.21 11.42 -10.47
CA THR A 140 -2.24 10.33 -10.35
C THR A 140 -0.82 10.77 -10.69
N GLU A 141 -0.66 11.67 -11.66
CA GLU A 141 0.64 12.21 -12.04
C GLU A 141 1.21 13.11 -10.93
N ILE A 142 0.39 14.01 -10.37
CA ILE A 142 0.76 14.84 -9.22
C ILE A 142 1.21 13.98 -8.03
N LYS A 143 0.53 12.87 -7.76
CA LYS A 143 0.95 11.91 -6.72
C LYS A 143 2.30 11.28 -7.01
N GLY A 144 2.59 10.96 -8.27
CA GLY A 144 3.90 10.46 -8.69
C GLY A 144 5.01 11.49 -8.43
N TRP A 145 4.79 12.76 -8.79
CA TRP A 145 5.73 13.85 -8.54
C TRP A 145 6.00 14.07 -7.04
N MET A 146 4.97 13.95 -6.21
CA MET A 146 5.13 13.99 -4.76
C MET A 146 6.00 12.83 -4.27
N GLN A 147 5.78 11.60 -4.76
CA GLN A 147 6.58 10.44 -4.38
C GLN A 147 8.06 10.58 -4.77
N VAL A 148 8.34 11.05 -5.99
CA VAL A 148 9.71 11.32 -6.44
C VAL A 148 10.38 12.38 -5.56
N SER A 149 9.67 13.47 -5.26
CA SER A 149 10.20 14.55 -4.41
C SER A 149 10.52 14.05 -3.00
N ILE A 150 9.62 13.25 -2.40
CA ILE A 150 9.84 12.63 -1.08
C ILE A 150 11.04 11.68 -1.11
N LEU A 151 11.20 10.89 -2.19
CA LEU A 151 12.32 9.96 -2.34
C LEU A 151 13.66 10.70 -2.41
N VAL A 152 13.77 11.70 -3.29
CA VAL A 152 14.99 12.50 -3.45
C VAL A 152 15.37 13.22 -2.15
N TYR A 153 14.38 13.76 -1.43
CA TYR A 153 14.58 14.38 -0.13
C TYR A 153 15.23 13.43 0.90
N HIS A 154 14.74 12.19 1.02
CA HIS A 154 15.32 11.21 1.95
C HIS A 154 16.66 10.67 1.46
N TYR A 155 16.87 10.57 0.15
CA TYR A 155 18.10 10.02 -0.44
C TYR A 155 19.32 10.93 -0.20
N ILE A 156 19.15 12.25 -0.28
CA ILE A 156 20.24 13.24 -0.14
C ILE A 156 20.32 13.80 1.28
N ASN A 157 19.53 13.29 2.23
CA ASN A 157 19.48 13.81 3.60
C ASN A 157 19.17 15.32 3.65
N ALA A 158 18.24 15.78 2.80
CA ALA A 158 17.90 17.21 2.67
C ALA A 158 17.08 17.77 3.84
N TYR A 159 16.99 17.05 4.96
CA TYR A 159 16.25 17.46 6.17
C TYR A 159 16.84 18.69 6.85
N ASN A 160 18.13 18.99 6.62
CA ASN A 160 18.81 20.15 7.19
C ASN A 160 18.38 21.49 6.57
N VAL A 161 17.71 21.46 5.40
CA VAL A 161 17.28 22.68 4.69
C VAL A 161 15.81 22.94 4.98
N LEU A 162 15.55 23.93 5.84
CA LEU A 162 14.20 24.25 6.34
C LEU A 162 13.15 24.47 5.23
N PRO A 163 13.40 25.25 4.16
CA PRO A 163 12.42 25.42 3.08
C PRO A 163 12.02 24.09 2.41
N ILE A 164 13.00 23.22 2.13
CA ILE A 164 12.75 21.91 1.50
C ILE A 164 11.93 21.03 2.46
N PHE A 165 12.29 21.03 3.74
CA PHE A 165 11.57 20.29 4.77
C PHE A 165 10.07 20.67 4.83
N ILE A 166 9.75 21.97 4.82
CA ILE A 166 8.36 22.45 4.86
C ILE A 166 7.57 22.00 3.62
N VAL A 167 8.16 22.16 2.43
CA VAL A 167 7.50 21.78 1.16
C VAL A 167 7.23 20.28 1.10
N ILE A 168 8.20 19.45 1.50
CA ILE A 168 8.02 17.99 1.52
C ILE A 168 6.92 17.57 2.50
N ARG A 169 6.81 18.24 3.66
CA ARG A 169 5.71 18.00 4.59
C ARG A 169 4.36 18.38 3.99
N LEU A 170 4.27 19.50 3.27
CA LEU A 170 3.06 19.88 2.55
C LEU A 170 2.68 18.84 1.49
N PHE A 171 3.65 18.34 0.72
CA PHE A 171 3.44 17.28 -0.26
C PHE A 171 2.95 15.99 0.38
N VAL A 172 3.51 15.58 1.53
CA VAL A 172 3.04 14.40 2.26
C VAL A 172 1.58 14.58 2.70
N THR A 173 1.22 15.72 3.29
CA THR A 173 -0.17 15.98 3.72
C THR A 173 -1.12 15.99 2.52
N MET A 174 -0.76 16.69 1.44
CA MET A 174 -1.57 16.73 0.22
C MET A 174 -1.72 15.35 -0.42
N TYR A 175 -0.65 14.55 -0.47
CA TYR A 175 -0.67 13.18 -1.00
C TYR A 175 -1.65 12.30 -0.23
N VAL A 176 -1.61 12.38 1.10
CA VAL A 176 -2.46 11.60 2.00
C VAL A 176 -3.92 12.01 1.84
N THR A 177 -4.21 13.30 1.85
CA THR A 177 -5.55 13.84 1.63
C THR A 177 -6.10 13.43 0.26
N LEU A 178 -5.32 13.58 -0.81
CA LEU A 178 -5.75 13.23 -2.17
C LEU A 178 -5.93 11.72 -2.34
N SER A 179 -5.21 10.90 -1.58
CA SER A 179 -5.40 9.45 -1.56
C SER A 179 -6.70 9.06 -0.86
N ALA A 180 -6.97 9.61 0.32
CA ALA A 180 -8.23 9.39 1.03
C ALA A 180 -9.44 9.93 0.22
N TYR A 181 -9.31 11.09 -0.41
CA TYR A 181 -10.35 11.67 -1.27
C TYR A 181 -10.69 10.81 -2.48
N GLY A 182 -9.69 10.18 -3.13
CA GLY A 182 -9.95 9.26 -4.24
C GLY A 182 -10.77 8.03 -3.81
N HIS A 183 -10.56 7.54 -2.59
CA HIS A 183 -11.36 6.45 -2.03
C HIS A 183 -12.80 6.87 -1.75
N PHE A 184 -12.98 8.06 -1.20
CA PHE A 184 -14.29 8.67 -1.03
C PHE A 184 -15.04 8.78 -2.36
N CYS A 185 -14.42 9.39 -3.37
CA CYS A 185 -15.01 9.57 -4.70
C CYS A 185 -15.39 8.25 -5.37
N TYR A 186 -14.63 7.17 -5.14
CA TYR A 186 -15.01 5.86 -5.65
C TYR A 186 -16.31 5.35 -5.03
N PHE A 187 -16.45 5.42 -3.70
CA PHE A 187 -17.68 4.99 -3.03
C PHE A 187 -18.87 5.86 -3.41
N TRP A 188 -18.62 7.15 -3.63
CA TRP A 188 -19.60 8.09 -4.15
C TRP A 188 -20.04 7.72 -5.58
N LYS A 189 -19.11 7.74 -6.55
CA LYS A 189 -19.42 7.54 -7.98
C LYS A 189 -19.99 6.16 -8.27
N LYS A 190 -19.61 5.15 -7.49
CA LYS A 190 -20.11 3.79 -7.67
C LYS A 190 -21.53 3.57 -7.11
N ASN A 191 -22.19 4.62 -6.59
CA ASN A 191 -23.64 4.72 -6.38
C ASN A 191 -24.31 3.45 -5.84
N TYR A 192 -23.69 2.80 -4.86
CA TYR A 192 -24.20 1.57 -4.25
C TYR A 192 -25.55 1.76 -3.55
N LEU A 193 -25.89 3.02 -3.20
CA LEU A 193 -27.14 3.41 -2.55
C LEU A 193 -28.22 3.91 -3.52
N GLN A 194 -27.88 4.18 -4.79
CA GLN A 194 -28.73 4.89 -5.74
C GLN A 194 -29.28 4.04 -6.88
N GLY A 195 -28.86 2.78 -7.02
CA GLY A 195 -29.53 1.86 -7.94
C GLY A 195 -30.95 1.57 -7.44
N ASP A 196 -31.97 1.82 -8.28
CA ASP A 196 -33.37 1.52 -7.94
C ASP A 196 -33.57 0.04 -7.53
N GLU A 197 -32.75 -0.86 -8.09
CA GLU A 197 -32.60 -2.28 -7.71
C GLU A 197 -32.22 -2.48 -6.24
N MET A 198 -31.27 -1.68 -5.72
CA MET A 198 -30.81 -1.79 -4.33
C MET A 198 -31.89 -1.34 -3.34
N LEU A 199 -32.71 -0.35 -3.71
CA LEU A 199 -33.82 0.15 -2.87
C LEU A 199 -34.91 -0.91 -2.61
N LYS A 200 -35.00 -1.94 -3.44
CA LYS A 200 -35.97 -3.05 -3.33
C LYS A 200 -35.66 -4.00 -2.17
N HIS A 201 -34.40 -4.07 -1.73
CA HIS A 201 -34.00 -4.94 -0.61
C HIS A 201 -34.29 -4.31 0.75
N SER A 202 -34.49 -5.14 1.78
CA SER A 202 -34.63 -4.68 3.18
C SER A 202 -33.42 -3.89 3.65
N ILE A 203 -33.64 -2.91 4.55
CA ILE A 203 -32.63 -1.98 5.10
C ILE A 203 -31.40 -2.75 5.61
N CYS A 204 -31.60 -3.82 6.39
CA CYS A 204 -30.51 -4.63 6.93
C CYS A 204 -29.68 -5.32 5.83
N LYS A 205 -30.32 -5.81 4.76
CA LYS A 205 -29.63 -6.47 3.65
C LYS A 205 -28.79 -5.46 2.86
N ARG A 206 -29.30 -4.24 2.64
CA ARG A 206 -28.53 -3.15 2.01
C ARG A 206 -27.31 -2.77 2.83
N ALA A 207 -27.48 -2.65 4.16
CA ALA A 207 -26.40 -2.31 5.06
C ALA A 207 -25.27 -3.35 5.04
N TRP A 208 -25.61 -4.63 5.10
CA TRP A 208 -24.64 -5.71 5.02
C TRP A 208 -23.85 -5.72 3.69
N ILE A 209 -24.53 -5.52 2.56
CA ILE A 209 -23.89 -5.47 1.24
C ILE A 209 -22.89 -4.31 1.17
N CYS A 210 -23.28 -3.12 1.64
CA CYS A 210 -22.41 -1.94 1.65
C CYS A 210 -21.18 -2.17 2.55
N LEU A 211 -21.39 -2.68 3.76
CA LEU A 211 -20.31 -2.92 4.72
C LEU A 211 -19.32 -3.97 4.20
N LYS A 212 -19.81 -5.09 3.63
CA LYS A 212 -18.97 -6.13 3.03
C LYS A 212 -18.05 -5.56 1.95
N GLN A 213 -18.55 -4.68 1.10
CA GLN A 213 -17.77 -4.10 0.00
C GLN A 213 -16.75 -3.06 0.48
N ILE A 214 -17.12 -2.23 1.46
CA ILE A 214 -16.19 -1.29 2.10
C ILE A 214 -15.02 -2.07 2.71
N ILE A 215 -15.31 -3.15 3.45
CA ILE A 215 -14.30 -4.02 4.06
C ILE A 215 -13.44 -4.70 2.99
N TYR A 216 -14.03 -5.28 1.95
CA TYR A 216 -13.29 -5.94 0.87
C TYR A 216 -12.28 -4.98 0.22
N ARG A 217 -12.74 -3.78 -0.15
CA ARG A 217 -11.87 -2.76 -0.73
C ARG A 217 -10.82 -2.27 0.26
N TYR A 218 -11.21 -2.12 1.54
CA TYR A 218 -10.30 -1.72 2.60
C TYR A 218 -9.12 -2.69 2.73
N ILE A 219 -9.41 -3.98 2.82
CA ILE A 219 -8.38 -5.03 2.90
C ILE A 219 -7.51 -5.04 1.63
N GLN A 220 -8.11 -4.93 0.45
CA GLN A 220 -7.37 -4.92 -0.82
C GLN A 220 -6.34 -3.79 -0.88
N VAL A 221 -6.74 -2.58 -0.46
CA VAL A 221 -5.88 -1.39 -0.51
C VAL A 221 -4.82 -1.44 0.58
N LEU A 222 -5.20 -1.86 1.80
CA LEU A 222 -4.25 -2.07 2.88
C LEU A 222 -3.17 -3.06 2.46
N PHE A 223 -3.56 -4.21 1.92
CA PHE A 223 -2.62 -5.19 1.42
C PHE A 223 -1.69 -4.57 0.37
N ARG A 224 -2.25 -3.93 -0.66
CA ARG A 224 -1.45 -3.32 -1.75
C ARG A 224 -0.39 -2.34 -1.25
N MET A 225 -0.75 -1.46 -0.31
CA MET A 225 0.15 -0.40 0.17
C MET A 225 1.15 -0.90 1.21
N ASN A 226 0.78 -1.88 2.02
CA ASN A 226 1.59 -2.37 3.15
C ASN A 226 2.46 -3.58 2.80
N PHE A 227 2.12 -4.33 1.75
CA PHE A 227 2.77 -5.59 1.40
C PHE A 227 4.30 -5.44 1.34
N LEU A 228 4.80 -4.45 0.60
CA LEU A 228 6.23 -4.21 0.47
C LEU A 228 6.88 -3.82 1.80
N VAL A 229 6.29 -2.90 2.55
CA VAL A 229 6.87 -2.41 3.82
C VAL A 229 6.91 -3.49 4.89
N ILE A 230 5.88 -4.34 4.97
CA ILE A 230 5.87 -5.48 5.91
C ILE A 230 7.03 -6.42 5.59
N LEU A 231 7.26 -6.73 4.30
CA LEU A 231 8.39 -7.55 3.88
C LEU A 231 9.73 -6.91 4.25
N LEU A 232 9.91 -5.60 4.00
CA LEU A 232 11.12 -4.89 4.45
C LEU A 232 11.30 -4.93 5.98
N CYS A 233 10.23 -4.77 6.76
CA CYS A 233 10.29 -4.83 8.21
C CYS A 233 10.76 -6.20 8.71
N VAL A 234 10.28 -7.28 8.09
CA VAL A 234 10.70 -8.65 8.39
C VAL A 234 12.16 -8.86 7.99
N VAL A 235 12.56 -8.45 6.79
CA VAL A 235 13.93 -8.63 6.27
C VAL A 235 14.95 -7.86 7.11
N PHE A 236 14.71 -6.58 7.39
CA PHE A 236 15.67 -5.71 8.08
C PHE A 236 15.50 -5.64 9.60
N ARG A 237 14.52 -6.38 10.15
CA ARG A 237 14.15 -6.36 11.58
C ARG A 237 13.96 -4.93 12.11
N LYS A 238 13.30 -4.10 11.32
CA LYS A 238 12.98 -2.72 11.69
C LYS A 238 11.51 -2.61 12.07
N THR A 239 11.21 -1.70 12.98
CA THR A 239 9.83 -1.42 13.38
C THR A 239 9.08 -0.74 12.23
N TYR A 240 7.81 -1.09 12.07
CA TYR A 240 6.94 -0.55 11.02
C TYR A 240 6.90 0.99 10.98
N MET A 241 6.98 1.62 12.16
CA MET A 241 6.98 3.08 12.29
C MET A 241 8.22 3.77 11.68
N LYS A 242 9.34 3.05 11.45
CA LYS A 242 10.49 3.62 10.73
C LYS A 242 10.12 3.98 9.28
N TYR A 243 9.18 3.28 8.68
CA TYR A 243 8.67 3.55 7.35
C TYR A 243 7.46 4.49 7.38
N TYR A 244 7.51 5.56 8.20
CA TYR A 244 6.38 6.41 8.62
C TYR A 244 5.38 6.82 7.52
N PHE A 245 5.82 6.94 6.27
CA PHE A 245 4.97 7.28 5.13
C PHE A 245 3.83 6.28 4.90
N VAL A 246 4.08 4.98 5.03
CA VAL A 246 3.07 3.93 4.81
C VAL A 246 2.07 3.78 5.99
N PRO A 247 2.50 3.79 7.26
CA PRO A 247 1.60 3.94 8.41
C PRO A 247 0.70 5.16 8.28
N LEU A 248 1.24 6.30 7.85
CA LEU A 248 0.48 7.54 7.67
C LEU A 248 -0.65 7.39 6.65
N ILE A 249 -0.36 6.83 5.48
CA ILE A 249 -1.39 6.56 4.46
C ILE A 249 -2.42 5.57 4.99
N THR A 250 -1.97 4.53 5.70
CA THR A 250 -2.84 3.53 6.30
C THR A 250 -3.81 4.18 7.30
N THR A 251 -3.34 5.03 8.21
CA THR A 251 -4.20 5.71 9.18
C THR A 251 -5.21 6.63 8.52
N ALA A 252 -4.79 7.43 7.54
CA ALA A 252 -5.72 8.29 6.80
C ALA A 252 -6.76 7.47 6.03
N TYR A 253 -6.36 6.33 5.49
CA TYR A 253 -7.26 5.43 4.81
C TYR A 253 -8.27 4.78 5.78
N THR A 254 -7.82 4.30 6.93
CA THR A 254 -8.68 3.79 8.00
C THR A 254 -9.69 4.83 8.43
N LEU A 255 -9.27 6.09 8.61
CA LEU A 255 -10.19 7.16 8.96
C LEU A 255 -11.21 7.45 7.86
N SER A 256 -10.79 7.47 6.59
CA SER A 256 -11.71 7.64 5.47
C SER A 256 -12.74 6.50 5.39
N ALA A 257 -12.33 5.27 5.68
CA ALA A 257 -13.25 4.12 5.72
C ALA A 257 -14.18 4.19 6.93
N ALA A 258 -13.68 4.60 8.09
CA ALA A 258 -14.47 4.77 9.32
C ALA A 258 -15.54 5.85 9.14
N THR A 259 -15.17 7.03 8.63
CA THR A 259 -16.11 8.12 8.34
C THR A 259 -17.19 7.71 7.33
N MET A 260 -16.82 6.96 6.28
CA MET A 260 -17.80 6.38 5.35
C MET A 260 -18.75 5.40 6.03
N THR A 261 -18.23 4.54 6.91
CA THR A 261 -19.03 3.54 7.61
C THR A 261 -20.03 4.22 8.55
N VAL A 262 -19.56 5.20 9.34
CA VAL A 262 -20.42 6.02 10.21
C VAL A 262 -21.51 6.73 9.41
N TRP A 263 -21.16 7.31 8.26
CA TRP A 263 -22.13 7.98 7.40
C TRP A 263 -23.23 7.05 6.87
N VAL A 264 -22.83 5.85 6.42
CA VAL A 264 -23.76 4.83 5.94
C VAL A 264 -24.69 4.36 7.05
N LEU A 265 -24.18 4.17 8.28
CA LEU A 265 -24.99 3.82 9.44
C LEU A 265 -25.99 4.94 9.80
N LEU A 266 -25.56 6.20 9.72
CA LEU A 266 -26.42 7.36 9.98
C LEU A 266 -27.56 7.46 8.96
N LEU A 267 -27.28 7.22 7.68
CA LEU A 267 -28.33 7.18 6.65
C LEU A 267 -29.35 6.07 6.91
N PHE A 268 -28.92 4.87 7.31
CA PHE A 268 -29.85 3.80 7.64
C PHE A 268 -30.66 4.08 8.90
N PHE A 269 -30.07 4.74 9.89
CA PHE A 269 -30.78 5.17 11.09
C PHE A 269 -31.89 6.17 10.73
N LEU A 270 -31.57 7.21 9.94
CA LEU A 270 -32.56 8.19 9.48
C LEU A 270 -33.69 7.55 8.66
N GLU A 271 -33.36 6.60 7.78
CA GLU A 271 -34.37 5.85 7.01
C GLU A 271 -35.29 5.01 7.90
N SER A 272 -34.72 4.37 8.94
CA SER A 272 -35.49 3.61 9.92
C SER A 272 -36.44 4.51 10.69
N SER A 273 -35.97 5.66 11.20
CA SER A 273 -36.78 6.63 11.94
C SER A 273 -37.90 7.22 11.07
N CYS A 274 -37.62 7.57 9.81
CA CYS A 274 -38.63 8.10 8.88
C CYS A 274 -39.70 7.04 8.54
N SER A 275 -39.30 5.79 8.32
CA SER A 275 -40.22 4.67 8.07
C SER A 275 -41.14 4.38 9.27
N GLN A 276 -40.61 4.48 10.49
CA GLN A 276 -41.40 4.34 11.71
C GLN A 276 -42.40 5.50 11.88
N HIS A 277 -41.97 6.74 11.67
CA HIS A 277 -42.84 7.92 11.74
C HIS A 277 -43.98 7.90 10.71
N LEU A 278 -43.73 7.37 9.52
CA LEU A 278 -44.77 7.22 8.51
C LEU A 278 -45.81 6.15 8.86
N LYS A 279 -45.40 5.07 9.55
CA LYS A 279 -46.32 4.04 10.03
C LYS A 279 -47.24 4.53 11.15
N THR A 280 -46.78 5.46 11.99
CA THR A 280 -47.58 6.01 13.09
C THR A 280 -48.58 7.07 12.65
N MET A 281 -48.37 7.72 11.49
CA MET A 281 -49.27 8.76 10.99
C MET A 281 -50.55 8.25 10.27
N ASN A 282 -50.78 6.93 10.20
CA ASN A 282 -52.01 6.33 9.61
C ASN A 282 -52.39 6.86 8.21
N VAL A 283 -51.45 7.45 7.47
CA VAL A 283 -51.67 7.85 6.09
C VAL A 283 -51.64 6.58 5.26
N SER A 284 -52.74 6.26 4.60
CA SER A 284 -52.81 5.30 3.49
C SER A 284 -51.97 5.84 2.32
N ALA A 285 -50.66 5.90 2.52
CA ALA A 285 -49.72 6.41 1.55
C ALA A 285 -49.46 5.28 0.57
N SER A 286 -49.90 5.48 -0.67
CA SER A 286 -49.35 4.76 -1.82
C SER A 286 -47.83 4.68 -1.65
N ASN A 287 -47.27 3.47 -1.80
CA ASN A 287 -45.83 3.18 -1.69
C ASN A 287 -44.93 4.15 -2.48
N SER A 288 -45.48 4.88 -3.46
CA SER A 288 -44.78 5.92 -4.23
C SER A 288 -44.50 7.22 -3.44
N SER A 289 -45.42 7.67 -2.57
CA SER A 289 -45.27 8.93 -1.82
C SER A 289 -44.20 8.83 -0.73
N VAL A 290 -44.21 7.71 0.01
CA VAL A 290 -43.20 7.38 1.03
C VAL A 290 -41.80 7.29 0.43
N ARG A 291 -41.68 6.64 -0.73
CA ARG A 291 -40.42 6.50 -1.46
C ARG A 291 -39.91 7.85 -1.96
N GLY A 292 -40.80 8.76 -2.36
CA GLY A 292 -40.47 10.12 -2.75
C GLY A 292 -39.86 10.94 -1.61
N GLN A 293 -40.48 10.92 -0.43
CA GLN A 293 -39.97 11.66 0.73
C GLN A 293 -38.65 11.11 1.27
N VAL A 294 -38.50 9.78 1.36
CA VAL A 294 -37.22 9.16 1.73
C VAL A 294 -36.11 9.51 0.74
N LYS A 295 -36.43 9.58 -0.56
CA LYS A 295 -35.48 10.00 -1.60
C LYS A 295 -35.09 11.48 -1.46
N ALA A 296 -36.02 12.36 -1.10
CA ALA A 296 -35.76 13.79 -0.88
C ALA A 296 -34.84 14.03 0.33
N VAL A 297 -35.11 13.40 1.47
CA VAL A 297 -34.25 13.49 2.67
C VAL A 297 -32.87 12.91 2.40
N ARG A 298 -32.80 11.76 1.72
CA ARG A 298 -31.52 11.16 1.32
C ARG A 298 -30.72 12.10 0.41
N ASN A 299 -31.35 12.72 -0.59
CA ASN A 299 -30.70 13.66 -1.49
C ASN A 299 -30.17 14.90 -0.75
N PHE A 300 -30.92 15.42 0.22
CA PHE A 300 -30.47 16.54 1.06
C PHE A 300 -29.25 16.18 1.90
N VAL A 301 -29.25 15.01 2.56
CA VAL A 301 -28.12 14.55 3.36
C VAL A 301 -26.89 14.26 2.48
N GLU A 302 -27.09 13.63 1.32
CA GLU A 302 -26.01 13.34 0.37
C GLU A 302 -25.38 14.63 -0.19
N LEU A 303 -26.11 15.74 -0.30
CA LEU A 303 -25.58 17.02 -0.77
C LEU A 303 -24.37 17.49 0.07
N TYR A 304 -24.46 17.37 1.40
CA TYR A 304 -23.43 17.84 2.33
C TYR A 304 -22.35 16.80 2.66
N ARG A 305 -22.55 15.54 2.27
CA ARG A 305 -21.62 14.44 2.57
C ARG A 305 -20.21 14.70 2.05
N LYS A 306 -20.10 15.22 0.82
CA LYS A 306 -18.80 15.45 0.18
C LYS A 306 -17.94 16.43 0.96
N ASP A 307 -18.52 17.55 1.33
CA ASP A 307 -17.80 18.64 1.99
C ASP A 307 -17.43 18.23 3.41
N ILE A 308 -18.35 17.61 4.15
CA ILE A 308 -18.09 17.13 5.52
C ILE A 308 -16.99 16.07 5.53
N CYS A 309 -17.05 15.06 4.66
CA CYS A 309 -16.04 14.02 4.63
C CYS A 309 -14.67 14.54 4.15
N PHE A 310 -14.66 15.48 3.20
CA PHE A 310 -13.41 16.14 2.78
C PHE A 310 -12.79 16.95 3.91
N LEU A 311 -13.58 17.76 4.63
CA LEU A 311 -13.14 18.55 5.78
C LEU A 311 -12.61 17.65 6.92
N VAL A 312 -13.26 16.53 7.21
CA VAL A 312 -12.83 15.58 8.24
C VAL A 312 -11.52 14.88 7.85
N VAL A 313 -11.39 14.46 6.59
CA VAL A 313 -10.14 13.84 6.10
C VAL A 313 -9.00 14.85 6.09
N LEU A 314 -9.26 16.09 5.67
CA LEU A 314 -8.28 17.16 5.65
C LEU A 314 -7.83 17.53 7.07
N SER A 315 -8.77 17.74 7.99
CA SER A 315 -8.48 18.10 9.39
C SER A 315 -7.73 16.99 10.12
N ALA A 316 -8.02 15.74 9.83
CA ALA A 316 -7.29 14.64 10.43
C ALA A 316 -5.91 14.40 9.78
N ALA A 317 -5.76 14.64 8.48
CA ALA A 317 -4.44 14.60 7.84
C ALA A 317 -3.52 15.69 8.40
N THR A 318 -4.05 16.91 8.62
CA THR A 318 -3.30 18.00 9.26
C THR A 318 -3.02 17.72 10.73
N LEU A 319 -4.01 17.23 11.50
CA LEU A 319 -3.84 16.85 12.89
C LEU A 319 -2.81 15.73 13.05
N TYR A 320 -2.85 14.70 12.21
CA TYR A 320 -1.91 13.58 12.29
C TYR A 320 -0.50 13.98 11.82
N SER A 321 -0.37 14.87 10.83
CA SER A 321 0.92 15.47 10.45
C SER A 321 1.50 16.30 11.60
N HIS A 322 0.66 17.07 12.28
CA HIS A 322 1.04 17.85 13.47
C HIS A 322 1.43 16.96 14.66
N LEU A 323 0.66 15.89 14.92
CA LEU A 323 0.97 14.88 15.94
C LEU A 323 2.26 14.14 15.63
N LEU A 324 2.53 13.83 14.35
CA LEU A 324 3.81 13.26 13.92
C LEU A 324 4.98 14.23 14.09
N HIS A 325 4.77 15.54 13.98
CA HIS A 325 5.81 16.52 14.29
C HIS A 325 6.10 16.58 15.79
N LYS A 326 5.04 16.64 16.62
CA LYS A 326 5.16 16.64 18.08
C LYS A 326 5.76 15.33 18.60
N SER A 327 5.33 14.20 18.03
CA SER A 327 5.86 12.88 18.36
C SER A 327 7.25 12.67 17.77
N ALA A 328 7.59 13.14 16.57
CA ALA A 328 8.96 13.05 16.05
C ALA A 328 9.94 13.89 16.88
N TYR A 329 9.53 15.02 17.47
CA TYR A 329 10.36 15.73 18.45
C TYR A 329 10.54 14.90 19.74
N LEU A 330 9.48 14.27 20.24
CA LEU A 330 9.55 13.36 21.41
C LEU A 330 10.33 12.06 21.12
N PHE A 331 10.20 11.52 19.91
CA PHE A 331 10.73 10.23 19.44
C PHE A 331 12.17 10.38 18.94
N SER A 332 12.52 11.54 18.39
CA SER A 332 13.92 11.92 18.12
C SER A 332 14.68 12.12 19.43
N LEU A 333 14.07 12.71 20.48
CA LEU A 333 14.72 12.80 21.80
C LEU A 333 14.86 11.45 22.52
N THR A 334 13.93 10.50 22.31
CA THR A 334 13.92 9.23 23.04
C THR A 334 14.60 8.06 22.32
N PHE A 335 14.75 8.08 21.00
CA PHE A 335 15.32 6.95 20.24
C PHE A 335 16.61 7.23 19.48
N PHE A 336 17.00 8.49 19.25
CA PHE A 336 18.29 8.85 18.65
C PHE A 336 19.40 9.12 19.68
N LYS A 337 19.10 8.94 20.97
CA LYS A 337 20.10 8.88 22.05
C LYS A 337 20.43 7.42 22.37
N ARG A 338 20.93 6.68 21.38
CA ARG A 338 21.77 5.50 21.59
C ARG A 338 22.60 5.17 20.37
#